data_AF-A0A1X0QST0-F1
#
_entry.id   AF-A0A1X0QST0-F1
#
_cell.length_a   1.000
_cell.length_b   1.000
_cell.length_c   1.000
_cell.angle_alpha   90.00
_cell.angle_beta   90.00
_cell.angle_gamma   90.00
#
_symmetry.space_group_name_H-M   'P 1'
#
loop_
_entity.id
_entity.type
_entity.pdbx_description
1 polymer ?
#
loop_
_entity_poly.entity_id
_entity_poly.type
_entity_poly.pdbx_seq_one_letter_code
_entity_poly.pdbx_strand_id
1 'polypeptide(L)'
;MLLKCRNLLQKSFIEQIVTKEQFDDNDQSDTDGQLPTDSPVFDNTTPVVPQKAPSHKLVDVIKEKTPAKSWTLNDFEIGPCLGKGKFGQVYLAREKKSKFIIALKAQYKSEIISNSTQYQLEREIGIHSQLRHPHILRLFGFFHDDSRVYTILEYAARGDLFSSIYRKSRFEEHLAAKYICQLTQALIYLHNRSIIHRDIKPENLLLDEKDNIKLADFGWSVRTRVVDNRRHTLCGTLDYLPPEMVEGRDHDESVDLWSLGVLLYEMLVGRPPFEIPSKESRESVYEKTYMRIRRVDLNMPEFISKEASDLIRKLVQYKPTHRLPLRQVLCHPFIKRHLK
;
A
#
# COMPACT_ATOMS: atom_id res chain seq x y z
N MET A 1 10.16 24.75 14.91
CA MET A 1 10.19 23.27 14.97
C MET A 1 10.37 22.62 13.58
N LEU A 2 9.63 23.05 12.54
CA LEU A 2 9.78 22.58 11.14
C LEU A 2 11.20 22.73 10.54
N LEU A 3 11.95 23.78 10.91
CA LEU A 3 13.30 24.02 10.40
C LEU A 3 14.34 23.02 10.96
N LYS A 4 14.15 22.51 12.19
CA LYS A 4 15.05 21.50 12.80
C LYS A 4 14.85 20.12 12.19
N CYS A 5 13.60 19.71 11.90
CA CYS A 5 13.31 18.45 11.20
C CYS A 5 13.87 18.48 9.75
N ARG A 6 13.74 19.61 9.05
CA ARG A 6 14.32 19.79 7.70
C ARG A 6 15.84 19.59 7.69
N ASN A 7 16.55 20.11 8.69
CA ASN A 7 18.00 19.97 8.80
C ASN A 7 18.45 18.54 9.14
N LEU A 8 17.64 17.77 9.89
CA LEU A 8 17.95 16.37 10.21
C LEU A 8 17.75 15.44 9.00
N LEU A 9 16.66 15.60 8.25
CA LEU A 9 16.45 14.87 6.99
C LEU A 9 17.52 15.23 5.94
N GLN A 10 17.97 16.49 5.90
CA GLN A 10 19.04 16.93 5.01
C GLN A 10 20.40 16.35 5.39
N LYS A 11 20.71 16.25 6.69
CA LYS A 11 21.92 15.57 7.17
C LYS A 11 21.88 14.06 6.87
N SER A 12 20.75 13.40 7.14
CA SER A 12 20.56 11.97 6.82
C SER A 12 20.66 11.69 5.32
N PHE A 13 20.16 12.57 4.46
CA PHE A 13 20.31 12.46 3.00
C PHE A 13 21.78 12.58 2.55
N ILE A 14 22.54 13.53 3.13
CA ILE A 14 23.97 13.69 2.84
C ILE A 14 24.76 12.48 3.36
N GLU A 15 24.48 12.01 4.58
CA GLU A 15 25.12 10.83 5.17
C GLU A 15 24.88 9.59 4.30
N GLN A 16 23.65 9.37 3.82
CA GLN A 16 23.32 8.25 2.92
C GLN A 16 24.00 8.33 1.54
N ILE A 17 24.32 9.53 1.06
CA ILE A 17 25.11 9.74 -0.16
C ILE A 17 26.59 9.45 0.13
N VAL A 18 27.13 10.00 1.22
CA VAL A 18 28.56 9.93 1.57
C VAL A 18 29.00 8.52 1.98
N THR A 19 28.14 7.73 2.65
CA THR A 19 28.49 6.36 3.06
C THR A 19 28.68 5.39 1.88
N LYS A 20 28.35 5.77 0.65
CA LYS A 20 28.53 4.93 -0.54
C LYS A 20 29.74 5.29 -1.41
N GLU A 21 30.40 6.42 -1.18
CA GLU A 21 31.61 6.81 -1.94
C GLU A 21 32.90 6.15 -1.40
N GLN A 22 32.82 5.21 -0.45
CA GLN A 22 34.00 4.57 0.17
C GLN A 22 34.05 3.04 0.09
N PHE A 23 33.18 2.38 -0.67
CA PHE A 23 33.27 0.94 -0.94
C PHE A 23 32.83 0.67 -2.37
N ASP A 24 33.74 0.82 -3.32
CA ASP A 24 33.69 0.15 -4.62
C ASP A 24 35.13 0.15 -5.18
N ASP A 25 35.95 -0.78 -4.68
CA ASP A 25 37.10 -1.36 -5.38
C ASP A 25 37.38 -2.73 -4.73
N ASN A 26 37.45 -3.77 -5.56
CA ASN A 26 37.44 -5.22 -5.26
C ASN A 26 36.02 -5.77 -4.97
N ASP A 27 35.50 -6.78 -5.66
CA ASP A 27 36.18 -8.00 -6.12
C ASP A 27 35.38 -8.74 -7.22
N GLN A 28 36.09 -9.36 -8.16
CA GLN A 28 35.56 -10.34 -9.12
C GLN A 28 35.79 -11.74 -8.56
N SER A 29 34.74 -12.50 -8.27
CA SER A 29 34.74 -13.96 -8.45
C SER A 29 33.34 -14.56 -8.27
N ASP A 30 32.99 -15.41 -9.23
CA ASP A 30 31.82 -16.29 -9.23
C ASP A 30 31.80 -17.23 -8.02
N THR A 31 30.62 -17.53 -7.49
CA THR A 31 30.17 -18.91 -7.19
C THR A 31 28.67 -18.95 -6.90
N ASP A 32 28.06 -20.05 -7.37
CA ASP A 32 26.64 -20.37 -7.41
C ASP A 32 25.87 -20.28 -6.07
N GLY A 33 24.62 -19.81 -6.17
CA GLY A 33 23.65 -19.80 -5.07
C GLY A 33 22.28 -19.30 -5.51
N GLN A 34 21.63 -20.01 -6.43
CA GLN A 34 20.27 -19.69 -6.91
C GLN A 34 19.22 -19.83 -5.79
N LEU A 35 18.63 -18.71 -5.39
CA LEU A 35 17.35 -18.63 -4.68
C LEU A 35 16.21 -18.50 -5.70
N PRO A 36 15.11 -19.29 -5.59
CA PRO A 36 14.05 -19.29 -6.59
C PRO A 36 13.21 -18.01 -6.48
N THR A 37 13.10 -17.28 -7.58
CA THR A 37 12.28 -16.05 -7.69
C THR A 37 11.22 -16.23 -8.77
N ASP A 38 10.19 -17.03 -8.49
CA ASP A 38 9.00 -17.10 -9.35
C ASP A 38 7.77 -16.58 -8.60
N SER A 39 7.36 -15.36 -8.97
CA SER A 39 6.01 -14.85 -8.73
C SER A 39 5.16 -15.16 -9.98
N PRO A 40 3.96 -15.74 -9.85
CA PRO A 40 3.25 -16.28 -10.99
C PRO A 40 2.67 -15.20 -11.91
N VAL A 41 2.87 -15.43 -13.19
CA VAL A 41 2.12 -14.86 -14.31
C VAL A 41 0.72 -15.51 -14.28
N PHE A 42 -0.34 -14.70 -14.21
CA PHE A 42 -1.71 -15.19 -14.36
C PHE A 42 -1.98 -15.40 -15.85
N ASP A 43 -2.14 -16.67 -16.24
CA ASP A 43 -2.56 -17.07 -17.57
C ASP A 43 -4.09 -17.16 -17.59
N ASN A 44 -4.76 -16.21 -18.25
CA ASN A 44 -6.20 -16.22 -18.48
C ASN A 44 -6.45 -16.33 -19.99
N THR A 45 -6.49 -17.55 -20.50
CA THR A 45 -6.88 -17.83 -21.88
C THR A 45 -8.41 -17.91 -22.00
N THR A 46 -9.02 -16.81 -22.43
CA THR A 46 -10.26 -16.85 -23.23
C THR A 46 -10.06 -15.98 -24.47
N PRO A 47 -10.50 -16.42 -25.66
CA PRO A 47 -10.09 -15.81 -26.92
C PRO A 47 -10.83 -14.49 -27.14
N VAL A 48 -10.12 -13.37 -26.93
CA VAL A 48 -10.60 -12.05 -27.34
C VAL A 48 -10.19 -11.82 -28.80
N VAL A 49 -11.20 -11.68 -29.66
CA VAL A 49 -11.09 -11.29 -31.07
C VAL A 49 -10.20 -10.04 -31.21
N PRO A 50 -9.25 -10.00 -32.16
CA PRO A 50 -8.27 -8.91 -32.23
C PRO A 50 -8.94 -7.60 -32.67
N GLN A 51 -9.14 -6.68 -31.71
CA GLN A 51 -9.38 -5.28 -32.02
C GLN A 51 -8.04 -4.53 -32.10
N LYS A 52 -7.83 -3.82 -33.21
CA LYS A 52 -6.64 -3.02 -33.51
C LYS A 52 -6.23 -2.10 -32.34
N ALA A 53 -4.92 -2.06 -32.08
CA ALA A 53 -4.27 -1.36 -30.99
C ALA A 53 -4.52 0.16 -30.97
N PRO A 54 -4.67 0.79 -29.77
CA PRO A 54 -4.50 2.22 -29.60
C PRO A 54 -3.15 2.52 -28.93
N SER A 55 -2.05 2.44 -29.68
CA SER A 55 -0.71 2.81 -29.19
C SER A 55 -0.56 4.31 -28.87
N HIS A 56 -1.47 5.16 -29.38
CA HIS A 56 -1.39 6.63 -29.25
C HIS A 56 -2.09 7.21 -28.00
N LYS A 57 -3.03 6.50 -27.35
CA LYS A 57 -3.89 7.11 -26.32
C LYS A 57 -3.21 7.46 -25.00
N LEU A 58 -2.21 6.68 -24.54
CA LEU A 58 -1.56 6.94 -23.25
C LEU A 58 -0.79 8.27 -23.25
N VAL A 59 -0.13 8.58 -24.36
CA VAL A 59 0.66 9.82 -24.50
C VAL A 59 -0.25 11.04 -24.56
N ASP A 60 -1.38 10.94 -25.25
CA ASP A 60 -2.35 12.04 -25.39
C ASP A 60 -3.10 12.32 -24.07
N VAL A 61 -3.46 11.27 -23.32
CA VAL A 61 -4.15 11.39 -22.02
C VAL A 61 -3.24 11.96 -20.93
N ILE A 62 -1.95 11.62 -20.95
CA ILE A 62 -0.98 12.19 -19.99
C ILE A 62 -0.71 13.67 -20.31
N LYS A 63 -0.64 14.06 -21.59
CA LYS A 63 -0.46 15.46 -22.02
C LYS A 63 -1.59 16.39 -21.55
N GLU A 64 -2.85 15.94 -21.55
CA GLU A 64 -4.00 16.76 -21.15
C GLU A 64 -4.08 17.05 -19.64
N LYS A 65 -3.36 16.31 -18.79
CA LYS A 65 -3.42 16.45 -17.31
C LYS A 65 -2.14 16.98 -16.66
N THR A 66 -1.12 17.33 -17.44
CA THR A 66 0.13 17.89 -16.92
C THR A 66 -0.10 19.30 -16.32
N PRO A 67 0.29 19.57 -15.06
CA PRO A 67 0.21 20.91 -14.50
C PRO A 67 1.08 21.91 -15.29
N ALA A 68 0.77 23.21 -15.20
CA ALA A 68 1.47 24.33 -15.88
C ALA A 68 2.99 24.44 -15.62
N LYS A 69 3.55 23.60 -14.75
CA LYS A 69 4.99 23.37 -14.57
C LYS A 69 5.26 21.90 -14.91
N SER A 70 5.79 21.63 -16.11
CA SER A 70 6.16 20.27 -16.50
C SER A 70 7.44 19.87 -15.76
N TRP A 71 7.31 19.09 -14.69
CA TRP A 71 8.47 18.47 -14.04
C TRP A 71 9.21 17.58 -15.04
N THR A 72 10.53 17.53 -14.90
CA THR A 72 11.41 16.65 -15.66
C THR A 72 12.37 15.95 -14.71
N LEU A 73 13.03 14.87 -15.15
CA LEU A 73 14.03 14.20 -14.33
C LEU A 73 15.19 15.15 -13.95
N ASN A 74 15.49 16.13 -14.80
CA ASN A 74 16.53 17.13 -14.57
C ASN A 74 16.25 18.04 -13.37
N ASP A 75 15.02 18.13 -12.90
CA ASP A 75 14.65 18.91 -11.70
C ASP A 75 15.02 18.20 -10.38
N PHE A 76 15.44 16.93 -10.44
CA PHE A 76 15.67 16.10 -9.27
C PHE A 76 17.12 15.58 -9.22
N GLU A 77 17.67 15.50 -8.02
CA GLU A 77 18.86 14.72 -7.70
C GLU A 77 18.38 13.34 -7.22
N ILE A 78 18.76 12.28 -7.92
CA ILE A 78 18.31 10.92 -7.63
C ILE A 78 19.29 10.28 -6.65
N GLY A 79 18.77 9.79 -5.54
CA GLY A 79 19.49 9.07 -4.51
C GLY A 79 19.24 7.56 -4.58
N PRO A 80 19.40 6.83 -3.46
CA PRO A 80 19.29 5.38 -3.44
C PRO A 80 17.88 4.88 -3.77
N CYS A 81 17.82 3.65 -4.29
CA CYS A 81 16.57 2.92 -4.46
C CYS A 81 15.99 2.58 -3.07
N LEU A 82 14.74 3.00 -2.83
CA LEU A 82 13.97 2.73 -1.61
C LEU A 82 13.20 1.41 -1.71
N GLY A 83 12.87 0.95 -2.92
CA GLY A 83 12.13 -0.29 -3.11
C GLY A 83 11.81 -0.58 -4.58
N LYS A 84 11.44 -1.84 -4.85
CA LYS A 84 11.03 -2.32 -6.16
C LYS A 84 9.53 -2.65 -6.13
N GLY A 85 8.75 -1.96 -6.97
CA GLY A 85 7.34 -2.28 -7.19
C GLY A 85 7.15 -3.17 -8.41
N LYS A 86 5.89 -3.55 -8.67
CA LYS A 86 5.52 -4.43 -9.80
C LYS A 86 6.00 -3.92 -11.16
N PHE A 87 5.92 -2.61 -11.38
CA PHE A 87 6.18 -1.98 -12.69
C PHE A 87 7.42 -1.10 -12.72
N GLY A 88 8.23 -1.10 -11.66
CA GLY A 88 9.38 -0.20 -11.58
C GLY A 88 9.97 -0.04 -10.19
N GLN A 89 10.66 1.08 -9.97
CA GLN A 89 11.44 1.33 -8.76
C GLN A 89 11.04 2.65 -8.12
N VAL A 90 11.23 2.74 -6.80
CA VAL A 90 11.03 3.97 -6.03
C VAL A 90 12.41 4.44 -5.56
N TYR A 91 12.74 5.69 -5.84
CA TYR A 91 14.01 6.29 -5.45
C TYR A 91 13.80 7.38 -4.41
N LEU A 92 14.73 7.51 -3.48
CA LEU A 92 14.87 8.74 -2.72
C LEU A 92 15.33 9.82 -3.70
N ALA A 93 14.73 11.00 -3.67
CA ALA A 93 15.19 12.09 -4.51
C ALA A 93 15.06 13.43 -3.80
N ARG A 94 15.77 14.43 -4.33
CA ARG A 94 15.75 15.81 -3.83
C ARG A 94 15.45 16.76 -4.97
N GLU A 95 14.41 17.59 -4.82
CA GLU A 95 14.11 18.63 -5.81
C GLU A 95 15.20 19.72 -5.74
N LYS A 96 15.82 20.03 -6.89
CA LYS A 96 17.07 20.80 -6.96
C LYS A 96 16.96 22.23 -6.42
N LYS A 97 15.81 22.90 -6.57
CA LYS A 97 15.65 24.32 -6.21
C LYS A 97 15.36 24.50 -4.73
N SER A 98 14.35 23.81 -4.21
CA SER A 98 13.91 23.91 -2.81
C SER A 98 14.68 22.99 -1.86
N LYS A 99 15.43 22.02 -2.42
CA LYS A 99 16.10 20.94 -1.68
C LYS A 99 15.13 20.06 -0.89
N PHE A 100 13.86 20.04 -1.29
CA PHE A 100 12.83 19.24 -0.66
C PHE A 100 13.00 17.75 -1.00
N ILE A 101 12.98 16.89 0.03
CA ILE A 101 13.13 15.45 -0.10
C ILE A 101 11.79 14.82 -0.48
N ILE A 102 11.82 13.95 -1.49
CA ILE A 102 10.66 13.24 -2.03
C ILE A 102 11.01 11.79 -2.32
N ALA A 103 9.98 10.96 -2.52
CA ALA A 103 10.11 9.65 -3.13
C ALA A 103 9.67 9.73 -4.60
N LEU A 104 10.50 9.28 -5.53
CA LEU A 104 10.24 9.29 -6.95
C LEU A 104 9.97 7.86 -7.43
N LYS A 105 8.70 7.53 -7.68
CA LYS A 105 8.28 6.23 -8.23
C LYS A 105 8.38 6.30 -9.75
N ALA A 106 9.30 5.55 -10.34
CA ALA A 106 9.51 5.46 -11.79
C ALA A 106 9.00 4.12 -12.31
N GLN A 107 8.04 4.14 -13.22
CA GLN A 107 7.38 2.96 -13.80
C GLN A 107 7.61 2.88 -15.30
N TYR A 108 7.95 1.71 -15.81
CA TYR A 108 8.21 1.51 -17.24
C TYR A 108 6.90 1.49 -18.04
N LYS A 109 6.82 2.29 -19.11
CA LYS A 109 5.67 2.31 -20.02
C LYS A 109 5.45 0.96 -20.70
N SER A 110 6.52 0.27 -21.08
CA SER A 110 6.46 -1.07 -21.66
C SER A 110 5.75 -2.06 -20.73
N GLU A 111 6.09 -2.07 -19.45
CA GLU A 111 5.48 -2.93 -18.43
C GLU A 111 4.01 -2.60 -18.18
N ILE A 112 3.66 -1.32 -18.15
CA ILE A 112 2.26 -0.88 -18.00
C ILE A 112 1.43 -1.35 -19.20
N ILE A 113 2.00 -1.29 -20.41
CA ILE A 113 1.32 -1.67 -21.64
C ILE A 113 1.17 -3.19 -21.76
N SER A 114 2.25 -3.95 -21.54
CA SER A 114 2.23 -5.42 -21.62
C SER A 114 1.23 -6.03 -20.63
N ASN A 115 1.10 -5.45 -19.44
CA ASN A 115 0.17 -5.90 -18.40
C ASN A 115 -1.25 -5.30 -18.53
N SER A 116 -1.52 -4.49 -19.55
CA SER A 116 -2.83 -3.81 -19.74
C SER A 116 -3.31 -2.99 -18.53
N THR A 117 -2.39 -2.35 -17.79
CA THR A 117 -2.68 -1.62 -16.53
C THR A 117 -2.73 -0.09 -16.71
N GLN A 118 -2.81 0.42 -17.93
CA GLN A 118 -2.86 1.86 -18.23
C GLN A 118 -4.01 2.55 -17.47
N TYR A 119 -5.22 2.01 -17.57
CA TYR A 119 -6.41 2.55 -16.89
C TYR A 119 -6.31 2.48 -15.36
N GLN A 120 -5.55 1.51 -14.84
CA GLN A 120 -5.32 1.39 -13.40
C GLN A 120 -4.41 2.53 -12.92
N LEU A 121 -3.32 2.80 -13.64
CA LEU A 121 -2.40 3.89 -13.34
C LEU A 121 -3.07 5.27 -13.47
N GLU A 122 -3.81 5.51 -14.55
CA GLU A 122 -4.53 6.78 -14.74
C GLU A 122 -5.52 7.05 -13.61
N ARG A 123 -6.18 6.00 -13.14
CA ARG A 123 -7.12 6.07 -12.01
C ARG A 123 -6.38 6.30 -10.69
N GLU A 124 -5.29 5.58 -10.44
CA GLU A 124 -4.44 5.78 -9.25
C GLU A 124 -4.05 7.27 -9.16
N ILE A 125 -3.46 7.83 -10.22
CA ILE A 125 -3.08 9.24 -10.29
C ILE A 125 -4.31 10.15 -10.14
N GLY A 126 -5.42 9.84 -10.82
CA GLY A 126 -6.64 10.65 -10.78
C GLY A 126 -7.33 10.70 -9.42
N ILE A 127 -7.34 9.58 -8.68
CA ILE A 127 -7.84 9.52 -7.31
C ILE A 127 -6.86 10.20 -6.36
N HIS A 128 -5.59 9.76 -6.37
CA HIS A 128 -4.58 10.15 -5.41
C HIS A 128 -4.24 11.65 -5.46
N SER A 129 -4.24 12.24 -6.66
CA SER A 129 -3.96 13.67 -6.87
C SER A 129 -4.96 14.60 -6.17
N GLN A 130 -6.14 14.10 -5.80
CA GLN A 130 -7.20 14.85 -5.13
C GLN A 130 -7.19 14.64 -3.60
N LEU A 131 -6.39 13.70 -3.08
CA LEU A 131 -6.38 13.36 -1.66
C LEU A 131 -5.45 14.27 -0.86
N ARG A 132 -5.97 14.81 0.23
CA ARG A 132 -5.29 15.70 1.18
C ARG A 132 -5.69 15.30 2.59
N HIS A 133 -4.87 14.49 3.25
CA HIS A 133 -5.11 14.04 4.62
C HIS A 133 -3.76 13.75 5.29
N PRO A 134 -3.56 14.06 6.58
CA PRO A 134 -2.29 13.81 7.28
C PRO A 134 -1.84 12.34 7.25
N HIS A 135 -2.80 11.40 7.23
CA HIS A 135 -2.54 9.96 7.23
C HIS A 135 -2.68 9.28 5.86
N ILE A 136 -2.66 10.06 4.78
CA ILE A 136 -2.57 9.56 3.40
C ILE A 136 -1.28 10.10 2.80
N LEU A 137 -0.48 9.24 2.18
CA LEU A 137 0.77 9.63 1.53
C LEU A 137 0.47 10.70 0.48
N ARG A 138 1.19 11.82 0.49
CA ARG A 138 0.92 12.91 -0.45
C ARG A 138 1.43 12.58 -1.86
N LEU A 139 0.56 12.72 -2.87
CA LEU A 139 0.97 12.87 -4.28
C LEU A 139 1.18 14.34 -4.63
N PHE A 140 2.42 14.75 -4.87
CA PHE A 140 2.76 16.12 -5.26
C PHE A 140 2.52 16.40 -6.74
N GLY A 141 2.75 15.40 -7.59
CA GLY A 141 2.58 15.52 -9.03
C GLY A 141 3.13 14.29 -9.75
N PHE A 142 3.05 14.31 -11.07
CA PHE A 142 3.59 13.27 -11.93
C PHE A 142 4.12 13.91 -13.23
N PHE A 143 5.01 13.20 -13.91
CA PHE A 143 5.51 13.53 -15.24
C PHE A 143 5.90 12.25 -15.98
N HIS A 144 6.34 12.35 -17.23
CA HIS A 144 6.80 11.20 -18.00
C HIS A 144 7.90 11.61 -18.97
N ASP A 145 8.70 10.64 -19.40
CA ASP A 145 9.56 10.75 -20.57
C ASP A 145 9.10 9.75 -21.65
N ASP A 146 9.94 9.41 -22.61
CA ASP A 146 9.61 8.46 -23.67
C ASP A 146 9.44 7.02 -23.16
N SER A 147 10.11 6.67 -22.06
CA SER A 147 10.23 5.31 -21.54
C SER A 147 9.45 5.05 -20.25
N ARG A 148 9.24 6.09 -19.42
CA ARG A 148 8.79 5.95 -18.03
C ARG A 148 7.74 6.98 -17.64
N VAL A 149 6.90 6.60 -16.69
CA VAL A 149 6.02 7.50 -15.94
C VAL A 149 6.61 7.68 -14.53
N TYR A 150 6.66 8.91 -14.06
CA TYR A 150 7.23 9.30 -12.77
C TYR A 150 6.16 9.90 -11.88
N THR A 151 6.07 9.40 -10.66
CA THR A 151 5.15 9.90 -9.63
C THR A 151 5.97 10.49 -8.48
N ILE A 152 5.70 11.75 -8.14
CA ILE A 152 6.40 12.52 -7.10
C ILE A 152 5.62 12.41 -5.79
N LEU A 153 6.14 11.66 -4.84
CA LEU A 153 5.46 11.29 -3.59
C LEU A 153 6.14 11.90 -2.37
N GLU A 154 5.36 12.07 -1.29
CA GLU A 154 5.91 12.28 0.06
C GLU A 154 6.88 11.15 0.43
N TYR A 155 8.01 11.53 1.02
CA TYR A 155 8.97 10.57 1.53
C TYR A 155 8.57 10.14 2.97
N ALA A 156 8.32 8.85 3.14
CA ALA A 156 8.06 8.23 4.43
C ALA A 156 9.34 7.57 4.97
N ALA A 157 10.05 8.32 5.83
CA ALA A 157 11.44 8.01 6.19
C ALA A 157 11.66 6.71 7.00
N ARG A 158 10.60 6.14 7.58
CA ARG A 158 10.70 4.92 8.40
C ARG A 158 10.31 3.64 7.65
N GLY A 159 10.05 3.74 6.34
CA GLY A 159 9.68 2.62 5.49
C GLY A 159 8.25 2.14 5.73
N ASP A 160 7.97 0.90 5.32
CA ASP A 160 6.66 0.26 5.46
C ASP A 160 6.43 -0.40 6.83
N LEU A 161 5.15 -0.58 7.17
CA LEU A 161 4.71 -1.17 8.42
C LEU A 161 5.02 -2.67 8.47
N PHE A 162 5.00 -3.36 7.33
CA PHE A 162 5.33 -4.79 7.23
C PHE A 162 6.73 -5.07 7.80
N SER A 163 7.72 -4.37 7.27
CA SER A 163 9.11 -4.44 7.73
C SER A 163 9.25 -4.07 9.20
N SER A 164 8.42 -3.13 9.69
CA SER A 164 8.40 -2.78 11.12
C SER A 164 7.82 -3.90 11.99
N ILE A 165 6.75 -4.57 11.56
CA ILE A 165 6.16 -5.73 12.27
C ILE A 165 7.19 -6.86 12.29
N TYR A 166 7.78 -7.19 11.14
CA TYR A 166 8.79 -8.23 11.01
C TYR A 166 9.96 -8.02 11.98
N ARG A 167 10.55 -6.81 12.01
CA ARG A 167 11.67 -6.49 12.92
C ARG A 167 11.31 -6.55 14.40
N LYS A 168 10.08 -6.18 14.77
CA LYS A 168 9.63 -6.16 16.18
C LYS A 168 8.95 -7.46 16.60
N SER A 169 8.73 -8.39 15.67
CA SER A 169 7.86 -9.57 15.78
C SER A 169 6.38 -9.26 16.00
N ARG A 170 6.04 -8.33 16.91
CA ARG A 170 4.70 -7.79 17.14
C ARG A 170 4.79 -6.42 17.80
N PHE A 171 3.70 -5.68 17.82
CA PHE A 171 3.59 -4.38 18.50
C PHE A 171 2.88 -4.49 19.83
N GLU A 172 3.25 -3.58 20.73
CA GLU A 172 2.46 -3.31 21.93
C GLU A 172 1.13 -2.65 21.55
N GLU A 173 0.11 -2.88 22.38
CA GLU A 173 -1.24 -2.40 22.12
C GLU A 173 -1.34 -0.88 21.96
N HIS A 174 -0.55 -0.12 22.72
CA HIS A 174 -0.51 1.34 22.60
C HIS A 174 -0.12 1.79 21.19
N LEU A 175 0.93 1.19 20.62
CA LEU A 175 1.40 1.52 19.27
C LEU A 175 0.38 1.06 18.21
N ALA A 176 -0.17 -0.15 18.36
CA ALA A 176 -1.21 -0.65 17.47
C ALA A 176 -2.47 0.24 17.49
N ALA A 177 -2.90 0.70 18.67
CA ALA A 177 -4.04 1.61 18.83
C ALA A 177 -3.79 2.97 18.16
N LYS A 178 -2.57 3.53 18.27
CA LYS A 178 -2.16 4.74 17.54
C LYS A 178 -2.33 4.54 16.03
N TYR A 179 -1.80 3.45 15.48
CA TYR A 179 -1.88 3.19 14.04
C TYR A 179 -3.30 2.92 13.55
N ILE A 180 -4.09 2.13 14.28
CA ILE A 180 -5.51 1.92 13.95
C ILE A 180 -6.28 3.23 13.97
N CYS A 181 -6.06 4.10 14.97
CA CYS A 181 -6.74 5.39 15.02
C CYS A 181 -6.40 6.28 13.81
N GLN A 182 -5.12 6.41 13.48
CA GLN A 182 -4.64 7.21 12.34
C GLN A 182 -5.18 6.67 11.01
N LEU A 183 -5.12 5.35 10.81
CA LEU A 183 -5.66 4.70 9.61
C LEU A 183 -7.18 4.85 9.54
N THR A 184 -7.91 4.68 10.64
CA THR A 184 -9.36 4.87 10.70
C THR A 184 -9.76 6.29 10.27
N GLN A 185 -9.00 7.32 10.68
CA GLN A 185 -9.22 8.69 10.23
C GLN A 185 -9.02 8.85 8.71
N ALA A 186 -7.98 8.22 8.14
CA ALA A 186 -7.77 8.20 6.69
C ALA A 186 -8.92 7.50 5.95
N LEU A 187 -9.41 6.37 6.45
CA LEU A 187 -10.51 5.63 5.84
C LEU A 187 -11.82 6.42 5.89
N ILE A 188 -12.13 7.08 7.02
CA ILE A 188 -13.29 7.99 7.11
C ILE A 188 -13.18 9.10 6.05
N TYR A 189 -11.99 9.67 5.87
CA TYR A 189 -11.74 10.69 4.85
C TYR A 189 -12.02 10.19 3.43
N LEU A 190 -11.61 8.95 3.11
CA LEU A 190 -11.83 8.30 1.81
C LEU A 190 -13.31 7.96 1.59
N HIS A 191 -13.94 7.30 2.57
CA HIS A 191 -15.34 6.86 2.47
C HIS A 191 -16.31 8.04 2.33
N ASN A 192 -16.05 9.16 3.01
CA ASN A 192 -16.82 10.41 2.82
C ASN A 192 -16.70 10.98 1.40
N ARG A 193 -15.64 10.64 0.66
CA ARG A 193 -15.44 10.96 -0.76
C ARG A 193 -15.87 9.83 -1.68
N SER A 194 -16.57 8.83 -1.14
CA SER A 194 -17.02 7.67 -1.88
C SER A 194 -15.86 6.91 -2.53
N ILE A 195 -14.71 6.84 -1.85
CA ILE A 195 -13.53 6.09 -2.29
C ILE A 195 -13.34 4.89 -1.36
N ILE A 196 -13.22 3.69 -1.92
CA ILE A 196 -12.84 2.47 -1.18
C ILE A 196 -11.39 2.15 -1.51
N HIS A 197 -10.58 1.81 -0.51
CA HIS A 197 -9.16 1.51 -0.72
C HIS A 197 -8.94 0.12 -1.33
N ARG A 198 -9.54 -0.92 -0.72
CA ARG A 198 -9.52 -2.34 -1.12
C ARG A 198 -8.20 -3.11 -1.01
N ASP A 199 -7.08 -2.44 -0.73
CA ASP A 199 -5.77 -3.10 -0.52
C ASP A 199 -5.07 -2.60 0.74
N ILE A 200 -5.79 -2.58 1.86
CA ILE A 200 -5.20 -2.22 3.16
C ILE A 200 -4.40 -3.41 3.66
N LYS A 201 -3.09 -3.20 3.81
CA LYS A 201 -2.13 -4.18 4.34
C LYS A 201 -0.85 -3.47 4.80
N PRO A 202 0.01 -4.11 5.61
CA PRO A 202 1.18 -3.48 6.20
C PRO A 202 2.18 -2.92 5.16
N GLU A 203 2.29 -3.53 3.99
CA GLU A 203 3.14 -3.09 2.89
C GLU A 203 2.70 -1.75 2.30
N ASN A 204 1.39 -1.47 2.32
CA ASN A 204 0.80 -0.23 1.81
C ASN A 204 0.65 0.85 2.88
N LEU A 205 1.16 0.61 4.09
CA LEU A 205 1.17 1.56 5.19
C LEU A 205 2.60 2.00 5.46
N LEU A 206 2.94 3.22 5.08
CA LEU A 206 4.26 3.77 5.33
C LEU A 206 4.30 4.57 6.64
N LEU A 207 5.49 4.76 7.18
CA LEU A 207 5.74 5.50 8.41
C LEU A 207 6.56 6.77 8.12
N ASP A 208 6.03 7.93 8.51
CA ASP A 208 6.73 9.20 8.40
C ASP A 208 7.86 9.35 9.44
N GLU A 209 8.61 10.45 9.39
CA GLU A 209 9.73 10.71 10.32
C GLU A 209 9.30 10.66 11.81
N LYS A 210 8.03 10.99 12.10
CA LYS A 210 7.43 11.07 13.44
C LYS A 210 6.66 9.79 13.81
N ASP A 211 6.87 8.71 13.05
CA ASP A 211 6.24 7.43 13.30
C ASP A 211 4.70 7.51 13.18
N ASN A 212 4.18 8.26 12.21
CA ASN A 212 2.76 8.28 11.86
C ASN A 212 2.49 7.53 10.56
N ILE A 213 1.32 6.90 10.50
CA ILE A 213 0.84 6.18 9.33
C ILE A 213 0.60 7.13 8.15
N LYS A 214 1.03 6.68 6.98
CA LYS A 214 0.74 7.21 5.65
C LYS A 214 0.20 6.08 4.78
N LEU A 215 -1.11 6.06 4.57
CA LEU A 215 -1.74 5.12 3.64
C LEU A 215 -1.28 5.44 2.21
N ALA A 216 -0.71 4.44 1.54
CA ALA A 216 -0.16 4.50 0.20
C ALA A 216 -0.86 3.49 -0.72
N ASP A 217 -0.48 3.50 -2.00
CA ASP A 217 -0.96 2.60 -3.07
C ASP A 217 -2.48 2.58 -3.31
N PHE A 218 -2.93 3.50 -4.15
CA PHE A 218 -4.33 3.59 -4.58
C PHE A 218 -4.61 2.80 -5.87
N GLY A 219 -3.73 1.87 -6.26
CA GLY A 219 -3.86 1.09 -7.50
C GLY A 219 -5.13 0.25 -7.57
N TRP A 220 -5.69 -0.15 -6.42
CA TRP A 220 -6.94 -0.92 -6.35
C TRP A 220 -8.16 -0.09 -5.97
N SER A 221 -8.00 1.21 -5.73
CA SER A 221 -9.08 2.05 -5.23
C SER A 221 -10.16 2.33 -6.29
N VAL A 222 -11.41 2.48 -5.83
CA VAL A 222 -12.58 2.73 -6.68
C VAL A 222 -13.45 3.84 -6.13
N ARG A 223 -14.17 4.56 -7.01
CA ARG A 223 -15.20 5.53 -6.62
C ARG A 223 -16.58 4.89 -6.67
N THR A 224 -17.30 4.87 -5.55
CA THR A 224 -18.59 4.17 -5.45
C THR A 224 -19.76 4.89 -6.14
N ARG A 225 -19.64 6.21 -6.40
CA ARG A 225 -20.69 7.02 -7.07
C ARG A 225 -20.79 6.79 -8.58
N VAL A 226 -19.81 6.11 -9.17
CA VAL A 226 -19.86 5.69 -10.57
C VAL A 226 -20.27 4.22 -10.55
N VAL A 227 -21.19 3.80 -11.43
CA VAL A 227 -21.49 2.39 -11.67
C VAL A 227 -20.20 1.76 -12.20
N ASP A 228 -19.39 1.23 -11.30
CA ASP A 228 -18.12 0.61 -11.62
C ASP A 228 -18.28 -0.89 -11.45
N ASN A 229 -18.37 -1.62 -12.57
CA ASN A 229 -18.48 -3.07 -12.61
C ASN A 229 -17.29 -3.79 -11.94
N ARG A 230 -16.27 -3.06 -11.47
CA ARG A 230 -15.12 -3.62 -10.73
C ARG A 230 -15.38 -3.89 -9.24
N ARG A 231 -16.60 -3.64 -8.73
CA ARG A 231 -17.05 -4.18 -7.43
C ARG A 231 -17.17 -5.71 -7.41
N HIS A 232 -16.95 -6.38 -8.54
CA HIS A 232 -16.87 -7.84 -8.61
C HIS A 232 -15.43 -8.34 -8.81
N THR A 233 -14.44 -7.43 -8.95
CA THR A 233 -13.05 -7.83 -9.19
C THR A 233 -12.40 -8.32 -7.91
N LEU A 234 -11.90 -9.55 -7.92
CA LEU A 234 -11.02 -10.09 -6.88
C LEU A 234 -9.67 -9.35 -6.93
N CYS A 235 -9.34 -8.61 -5.87
CA CYS A 235 -8.09 -7.88 -5.74
C CYS A 235 -7.70 -7.71 -4.27
N GLY A 236 -6.39 -7.60 -4.00
CA GLY A 236 -5.82 -7.51 -2.65
C GLY A 236 -4.86 -8.65 -2.36
N THR A 237 -4.25 -8.65 -1.17
CA THR A 237 -3.47 -9.79 -0.66
C THR A 237 -4.41 -10.82 -0.03
N LEU A 238 -4.19 -12.11 -0.32
CA LEU A 238 -5.06 -13.22 0.09
C LEU A 238 -5.50 -13.15 1.56
N ASP A 239 -4.55 -12.94 2.47
CA ASP A 239 -4.79 -12.95 3.92
C ASP A 239 -5.64 -11.78 4.43
N TYR A 240 -5.84 -10.77 3.58
CA TYR A 240 -6.59 -9.55 3.85
C TYR A 240 -7.97 -9.51 3.18
N LEU A 241 -8.29 -10.51 2.36
CA LEU A 241 -9.56 -10.57 1.64
C LEU A 241 -10.72 -10.87 2.59
N PRO A 242 -11.84 -10.11 2.50
CA PRO A 242 -13.06 -10.43 3.23
C PRO A 242 -13.86 -11.57 2.57
N PRO A 243 -14.77 -12.22 3.31
CA PRO A 243 -15.53 -13.37 2.80
C PRO A 243 -16.33 -13.09 1.52
N GLU A 244 -16.95 -11.92 1.40
CA GLU A 244 -17.70 -11.53 0.21
C GLU A 244 -16.83 -11.42 -1.05
N MET A 245 -15.55 -11.02 -0.93
CA MET A 245 -14.64 -11.00 -2.07
C MET A 245 -14.19 -12.40 -2.44
N VAL A 246 -13.88 -13.25 -1.44
CA VAL A 246 -13.51 -14.66 -1.66
C VAL A 246 -14.64 -15.45 -2.32
N GLU A 247 -15.89 -15.12 -1.99
CA GLU A 247 -17.09 -15.77 -2.52
C GLU A 247 -17.61 -15.12 -3.82
N GLY A 248 -16.91 -14.11 -4.36
CA GLY A 248 -17.30 -13.42 -5.59
C GLY A 248 -18.61 -12.62 -5.48
N ARG A 249 -19.01 -12.24 -4.27
CA ARG A 249 -20.19 -11.41 -3.99
C ARG A 249 -19.85 -9.92 -4.11
N ASP A 250 -20.91 -9.12 -4.23
CA ASP A 250 -20.80 -7.66 -4.24
C ASP A 250 -20.17 -7.15 -2.96
N HIS A 251 -19.30 -6.16 -3.10
CA HIS A 251 -18.63 -5.52 -1.98
C HIS A 251 -18.73 -3.99 -2.01
N ASP A 252 -18.72 -3.40 -0.82
CA ASP A 252 -18.80 -1.96 -0.57
C ASP A 252 -17.64 -1.51 0.31
N GLU A 253 -17.73 -0.34 0.95
CA GLU A 253 -16.69 0.20 1.82
C GLU A 253 -16.40 -0.66 3.06
N SER A 254 -17.27 -1.61 3.41
CA SER A 254 -17.09 -2.52 4.55
C SER A 254 -15.87 -3.43 4.41
N VAL A 255 -15.33 -3.62 3.21
CA VAL A 255 -14.10 -4.40 3.00
C VAL A 255 -12.91 -3.77 3.69
N ASP A 256 -12.85 -2.43 3.72
CA ASP A 256 -11.79 -1.71 4.41
C ASP A 256 -11.89 -1.90 5.95
N LEU A 257 -13.12 -2.11 6.48
CA LEU A 257 -13.33 -2.41 7.91
C LEU A 257 -12.82 -3.81 8.26
N TRP A 258 -13.03 -4.79 7.40
CA TRP A 258 -12.47 -6.14 7.57
C TRP A 258 -10.94 -6.08 7.59
N SER A 259 -10.33 -5.47 6.58
CA SER A 259 -8.88 -5.36 6.48
C SER A 259 -8.27 -4.58 7.66
N LEU A 260 -8.99 -3.59 8.22
CA LEU A 260 -8.59 -2.90 9.45
C LEU A 260 -8.53 -3.83 10.67
N GLY A 261 -9.49 -4.76 10.79
CA GLY A 261 -9.51 -5.78 11.84
C GLY A 261 -8.40 -6.82 11.69
N VAL A 262 -8.17 -7.30 10.46
CA VAL A 262 -7.05 -8.18 10.10
C VAL A 262 -5.72 -7.52 10.44
N LEU A 263 -5.55 -6.25 10.07
CA LEU A 263 -4.34 -5.48 10.35
C LEU A 263 -4.08 -5.32 11.85
N LEU A 264 -5.12 -5.02 12.66
CA LEU A 264 -4.98 -4.94 14.12
C LEU A 264 -4.51 -6.28 14.70
N TYR A 265 -5.10 -7.38 14.24
CA TYR A 265 -4.66 -8.71 14.64
C TYR A 265 -3.18 -8.93 14.28
N GLU A 266 -2.80 -8.66 13.03
CA GLU A 266 -1.41 -8.87 12.58
C GLU A 266 -0.41 -8.01 13.36
N MET A 267 -0.72 -6.74 13.64
CA MET A 267 0.14 -5.90 14.45
C MET A 267 0.38 -6.48 15.85
N LEU A 268 -0.63 -7.08 16.47
CA LEU A 268 -0.53 -7.60 17.84
C LEU A 268 0.03 -9.04 17.90
N VAL A 269 -0.16 -9.83 16.85
CA VAL A 269 0.21 -11.25 16.82
C VAL A 269 1.49 -11.50 16.03
N GLY A 270 1.82 -10.62 15.09
CA GLY A 270 2.98 -10.73 14.19
C GLY A 270 2.70 -11.41 12.85
N ARG A 271 1.46 -11.88 12.65
CA ARG A 271 1.01 -12.55 11.44
C ARG A 271 -0.51 -12.43 11.22
N PRO A 272 -1.02 -12.52 9.99
CA PRO A 272 -2.45 -12.50 9.73
C PRO A 272 -3.22 -13.63 10.46
N PRO A 273 -4.51 -13.45 10.80
CA PRO A 273 -5.30 -14.41 11.56
C PRO A 273 -5.65 -15.69 10.78
N PHE A 274 -5.77 -15.56 9.46
CA PHE A 274 -6.17 -16.65 8.56
C PHE A 274 -4.97 -17.30 7.86
N GLU A 275 -3.77 -16.75 8.04
CA GLU A 275 -2.56 -17.33 7.49
C GLU A 275 -2.37 -18.76 8.02
N ILE A 276 -1.97 -19.66 7.12
CA ILE A 276 -1.64 -21.04 7.45
C ILE A 276 -0.15 -21.23 7.19
N PRO A 277 0.66 -21.41 8.25
CA PRO A 277 2.06 -21.78 8.06
C PRO A 277 2.11 -23.18 7.46
N SER A 278 2.72 -23.35 6.28
CA SER A 278 2.75 -24.68 5.64
C SER A 278 4.06 -24.98 4.94
N LYS A 279 4.41 -26.27 4.95
CA LYS A 279 5.41 -26.92 4.08
C LYS A 279 4.75 -27.55 2.83
N GLU A 280 3.49 -27.20 2.56
CA GLU A 280 2.67 -27.80 1.51
C GLU A 280 2.70 -26.98 0.22
N SER A 281 2.08 -27.50 -0.86
CA SER A 281 1.97 -26.77 -2.12
C SER A 281 1.17 -25.48 -1.96
N ARG A 282 1.47 -24.50 -2.81
CA ARG A 282 0.82 -23.18 -2.79
C ARG A 282 -0.69 -23.29 -2.95
N GLU A 283 -1.18 -24.16 -3.84
CA GLU A 283 -2.62 -24.34 -4.09
C GLU A 283 -3.35 -24.82 -2.83
N SER A 284 -2.74 -25.72 -2.05
CA SER A 284 -3.32 -26.21 -0.79
C SER A 284 -3.44 -25.09 0.25
N VAL A 285 -2.42 -24.23 0.35
CA VAL A 285 -2.45 -23.08 1.26
C VAL A 285 -3.58 -22.13 0.90
N TYR A 286 -3.75 -21.81 -0.39
CA TYR A 286 -4.79 -20.89 -0.86
C TYR A 286 -6.19 -21.38 -0.50
N GLU A 287 -6.50 -22.63 -0.83
CA GLU A 287 -7.81 -23.22 -0.56
C GLU A 287 -8.11 -23.24 0.95
N LYS A 288 -7.11 -23.61 1.76
CA LYS A 288 -7.29 -23.66 3.21
C LYS A 288 -7.45 -22.25 3.81
N THR A 289 -6.71 -21.25 3.35
CA THR A 289 -6.87 -19.85 3.79
C THR A 289 -8.27 -19.33 3.42
N TYR A 290 -8.76 -19.60 2.21
CA TYR A 290 -10.13 -19.29 1.82
C TYR A 290 -11.17 -19.94 2.73
N MET A 291 -11.00 -21.22 3.06
CA MET A 291 -11.90 -21.90 3.97
C MET A 291 -11.91 -21.26 5.36
N ARG A 292 -10.76 -20.84 5.89
CA ARG A 292 -10.67 -20.13 7.17
C ARG A 292 -11.33 -18.76 7.12
N ILE A 293 -11.14 -17.99 6.04
CA ILE A 293 -11.81 -16.70 5.82
C ILE A 293 -13.33 -16.89 5.77
N ARG A 294 -13.83 -17.84 4.96
CA ARG A 294 -15.28 -18.10 4.80
C ARG A 294 -15.95 -18.54 6.11
N ARG A 295 -15.24 -19.28 6.95
CA ARG A 295 -15.71 -19.71 8.27
C ARG A 295 -15.49 -18.65 9.36
N VAL A 296 -14.77 -17.58 9.06
CA VAL A 296 -14.25 -16.62 10.05
C VAL A 296 -13.59 -17.36 11.21
N ASP A 297 -12.70 -18.29 10.88
CA ASP A 297 -11.92 -19.10 11.82
C ASP A 297 -10.81 -18.26 12.49
N LEU A 298 -11.27 -17.34 13.33
CA LEU A 298 -10.48 -16.36 14.06
C LEU A 298 -10.11 -16.90 15.44
N ASN A 299 -8.90 -17.46 15.53
CA ASN A 299 -8.31 -17.91 16.79
C ASN A 299 -7.62 -16.73 17.47
N MET A 300 -8.00 -16.42 18.71
CA MET A 300 -7.43 -15.30 19.46
C MET A 300 -6.43 -15.81 20.50
N PRO A 301 -5.14 -15.42 20.42
CA PRO A 301 -4.17 -15.79 21.44
C PRO A 301 -4.52 -15.21 22.82
N GLU A 302 -4.20 -15.95 23.89
CA GLU A 302 -4.52 -15.55 25.27
C GLU A 302 -3.82 -14.27 25.72
N PHE A 303 -2.68 -13.92 25.11
CA PHE A 303 -1.92 -12.71 25.46
C PHE A 303 -2.56 -11.41 24.92
N ILE A 304 -3.56 -11.50 24.05
CA ILE A 304 -4.29 -10.33 23.55
C ILE A 304 -5.31 -9.87 24.59
N SER A 305 -5.37 -8.57 24.87
CA SER A 305 -6.35 -8.06 25.85
C SER A 305 -7.79 -8.31 25.41
N LYS A 306 -8.70 -8.32 26.38
CA LYS A 306 -10.13 -8.47 26.12
C LYS A 306 -10.65 -7.37 25.20
N GLU A 307 -10.13 -6.15 25.32
CA GLU A 307 -10.58 -5.00 24.53
C GLU A 307 -10.02 -4.99 23.12
N ALA A 308 -8.77 -5.42 22.92
CA ALA A 308 -8.23 -5.64 21.58
C ALA A 308 -9.00 -6.76 20.87
N SER A 309 -9.20 -7.89 21.56
CA SER A 309 -9.99 -9.02 21.07
C SER A 309 -11.42 -8.63 20.69
N ASP A 310 -12.09 -7.82 21.52
CA ASP A 310 -13.43 -7.29 21.26
C ASP A 310 -13.46 -6.41 20.00
N LEU A 311 -12.48 -5.50 19.83
CA LEU A 311 -12.40 -4.67 18.62
C LEU A 311 -12.20 -5.50 17.35
N ILE A 312 -11.23 -6.44 17.37
CA ILE A 312 -10.95 -7.32 16.23
C ILE A 312 -12.20 -8.11 15.87
N ARG A 313 -12.86 -8.73 16.86
CA ARG A 313 -14.09 -9.51 16.61
C ARG A 313 -15.20 -8.67 16.02
N LYS A 314 -15.38 -7.41 16.45
CA LYS A 314 -16.41 -6.52 15.89
C LYS A 314 -16.09 -6.05 14.46
N LEU A 315 -14.82 -6.03 14.05
CA LEU A 315 -14.41 -5.66 12.68
C LEU A 315 -14.40 -6.88 11.73
N VAL A 316 -13.98 -8.05 12.23
CA VAL A 316 -13.82 -9.28 11.47
C VAL A 316 -15.10 -10.11 11.57
N GLN A 317 -16.17 -9.64 10.94
CA GLN A 317 -17.48 -10.29 10.88
C GLN A 317 -17.78 -10.81 9.46
N TYR A 318 -18.42 -11.99 9.37
CA TYR A 318 -18.80 -12.59 8.09
C TYR A 318 -19.75 -11.71 7.30
N LYS A 319 -20.79 -11.17 7.94
CA LYS A 319 -21.74 -10.26 7.32
C LYS A 319 -21.15 -8.84 7.30
N PRO A 320 -20.97 -8.20 6.12
CA PRO A 320 -20.53 -6.82 5.99
C PRO A 320 -21.22 -5.82 6.93
N THR A 321 -22.55 -5.92 7.02
CA THR A 321 -23.41 -5.03 7.79
C THR A 321 -23.26 -5.16 9.31
N HIS A 322 -22.63 -6.23 9.79
CA HIS A 322 -22.36 -6.43 11.22
C HIS A 322 -21.01 -5.85 11.66
N ARG A 323 -20.16 -5.41 10.71
CA ARG A 323 -18.85 -4.86 11.02
C ARG A 323 -18.99 -3.50 11.71
N LEU A 324 -18.15 -3.24 12.71
CA LEU A 324 -18.16 -1.99 13.47
C LEU A 324 -17.88 -0.79 12.56
N PRO A 325 -18.78 0.20 12.45
CA PRO A 325 -18.55 1.38 11.63
C PRO A 325 -17.31 2.16 12.07
N LEU A 326 -16.55 2.71 11.12
CA LEU A 326 -15.27 3.42 11.40
C LEU A 326 -15.39 4.52 12.47
N ARG A 327 -16.50 5.27 12.49
CA ARG A 327 -16.72 6.31 13.52
C ARG A 327 -16.82 5.71 14.93
N GLN A 328 -17.37 4.50 15.05
CA GLN A 328 -17.46 3.78 16.32
C GLN A 328 -16.12 3.13 16.70
N VAL A 329 -15.27 2.76 15.73
CA VAL A 329 -13.88 2.31 16.00
C VAL A 329 -13.11 3.36 16.80
N LEU A 330 -13.16 4.63 16.38
CA LEU A 330 -12.50 5.73 17.12
C LEU A 330 -13.03 5.89 18.56
N CYS A 331 -14.26 5.44 18.82
CA CYS A 331 -14.87 5.51 20.13
C CYS A 331 -14.68 4.24 20.97
N HIS A 332 -14.07 3.19 20.41
CA HIS A 332 -13.95 1.89 21.04
C HIS A 332 -13.12 1.95 22.33
N PRO A 333 -13.46 1.19 23.39
CA PRO A 333 -12.69 1.16 24.64
C PRO A 333 -11.19 0.92 24.45
N PHE A 334 -10.82 0.01 23.53
CA PHE A 334 -9.41 -0.25 23.16
C PHE A 334 -8.69 1.03 22.72
N ILE A 335 -9.26 1.77 21.75
CA ILE A 335 -8.67 3.00 21.22
C ILE A 335 -8.64 4.10 22.29
N LYS A 336 -9.76 4.29 23.00
CA LYS A 336 -9.87 5.32 24.06
C LYS A 336 -8.93 5.07 25.24
N ARG A 337 -8.59 3.83 25.56
CA ARG A 337 -7.68 3.50 26.66
C ARG A 337 -6.25 3.90 26.33
N HIS A 338 -5.83 3.60 25.11
CA HIS A 338 -4.43 3.73 24.69
C HIS A 338 -4.08 5.11 24.13
N LEU A 339 -5.07 5.97 23.86
CA LEU A 339 -4.84 7.33 23.33
C LEU A 339 -5.23 8.44 24.30
N LYS A 340 -5.37 8.12 25.58
CA LYS A 340 -5.67 9.07 26.65
C LYS A 340 -4.42 9.75 27.21
#